data_AF-A0A6G0X365-F1
#
_entry.id   AF-A0A6G0X365-F1
#
_cell.length_a   1.000
_cell.length_b   1.000
_cell.length_c   1.000
_cell.angle_alpha   90.00
_cell.angle_beta   90.00
_cell.angle_gamma   90.00
#
_symmetry.space_group_name_H-M   'P 1'
#
loop_
_entity.id
_entity.type
_entity.pdbx_description
1 polymer ?
#
loop_
_entity_poly.entity_id
_entity_poly.type
_entity_poly.pdbx_seq_one_letter_code
_entity_poly.pdbx_strand_id
1 'polypeptide(L)'
;MFWLIKLNPIEFVHGMREPLLISFPTATSEAGLPKVFEALDAFDVSTHITAFVVSFGYPFNLDGGALYMTMAVVFCAQAAGVHKSVDEQIVMLLLLMVSSKGIAGVRSSTVGAGTMILGGCSYSIDGRMY
;
A
#
# COMPACT_ATOMS: atom_id res chain seq x y z
N MET A 1 10.43 -1.98 14.87
CA MET A 1 11.37 -1.08 14.17
C MET A 1 11.96 -0.03 15.11
N PHE A 2 11.16 0.85 15.74
CA PHE A 2 11.67 1.92 16.63
C PHE A 2 12.61 1.46 17.76
N TRP A 3 12.36 0.28 18.33
CA TRP A 3 13.23 -0.35 19.34
C TRP A 3 14.62 -0.74 18.82
N LEU A 4 14.78 -0.98 17.51
CA LEU A 4 16.05 -1.37 16.90
C LEU A 4 16.94 -0.15 16.60
N ILE A 5 16.33 1.00 16.32
CA ILE A 5 16.99 2.26 15.95
C ILE A 5 17.04 3.29 17.10
N LYS A 6 16.58 2.92 18.31
CA LYS A 6 16.52 3.79 19.50
C LYS A 6 15.89 5.16 19.22
N LEU A 7 14.93 5.20 18.30
CA LEU A 7 14.26 6.42 17.85
C LEU A 7 12.93 6.53 18.57
N ASN A 8 12.62 7.72 19.11
CA ASN A 8 11.34 7.93 19.80
C ASN A 8 10.20 7.97 18.76
N PRO A 9 9.21 7.05 18.83
CA PRO A 9 8.13 6.99 17.85
C PRO A 9 7.27 8.26 17.83
N ILE A 10 7.12 8.93 18.98
CA ILE A 10 6.32 10.17 19.07
C ILE A 10 7.05 11.32 18.37
N GLU A 11 8.37 11.39 18.53
CA GLU A 11 9.21 12.40 17.89
C GLU A 11 9.24 12.20 16.37
N PHE A 12 9.39 10.95 15.92
CA PHE A 12 9.31 10.60 14.50
C PHE A 12 7.99 11.01 13.86
N VAL A 13 6.86 10.69 14.50
CA VAL A 13 5.53 11.07 13.98
C VAL A 13 5.35 12.58 13.94
N HIS A 14 5.87 13.32 14.93
CA HIS A 14 5.85 14.79 14.89
C HIS A 14 6.69 15.34 13.73
N GLY A 15 7.90 14.82 13.51
CA GLY A 15 8.75 15.23 12.38
C GLY A 15 8.14 14.91 11.01
N MET A 16 7.35 13.82 10.93
CA MET A 16 6.68 13.41 9.69
C MET A 16 5.28 14.04 9.49
N ARG A 17 4.82 14.89 10.41
CA ARG A 17 3.46 15.45 10.40
C ARG A 17 3.13 16.22 9.13
N GLU A 18 4.03 17.08 8.67
CA GLU A 18 3.82 17.93 7.49
C GLU A 18 3.70 17.11 6.19
N PRO A 19 4.62 16.17 5.87
CA PRO A 19 4.44 15.24 4.75
C PRO A 19 3.11 14.49 4.78
N LEU A 20 2.69 14.02 5.97
CA LEU A 20 1.44 13.28 6.15
C LEU A 20 0.21 14.17 5.88
N LEU A 21 0.21 15.40 6.40
CA LEU A 21 -0.87 16.36 6.21
C LEU A 21 -0.99 16.87 4.78
N ILE A 22 0.08 16.84 3.98
CA ILE A 22 0.02 17.18 2.55
C ILE A 22 -0.48 15.98 1.74
N SER A 23 0.06 14.79 2.02
CA SER A 23 -0.26 13.57 1.25
C SER A 23 -1.71 13.11 1.45
N PHE A 24 -2.25 13.30 2.65
CA PHE A 24 -3.61 12.88 3.00
C PHE A 24 -4.71 13.58 2.16
N PRO A 25 -4.84 14.92 2.15
CA PRO A 25 -5.88 15.61 1.39
C PRO A 25 -5.67 15.55 -0.11
N THR A 26 -4.43 15.36 -0.58
CA THR A 26 -4.13 15.26 -2.01
C THR A 26 -4.28 13.84 -2.55
N ALA A 27 -4.48 12.85 -1.67
CA ALA A 27 -4.54 11.42 -1.99
C ALA A 27 -3.34 10.93 -2.82
N THR A 28 -2.19 11.62 -2.75
CA THR A 28 -0.96 11.26 -3.45
C THR A 28 0.23 11.38 -2.53
N SER A 29 1.01 10.32 -2.44
CA SER A 29 2.27 10.30 -1.71
C SER A 29 3.37 11.12 -2.40
N GLU A 30 3.20 11.50 -3.68
CA GLU A 30 4.18 12.29 -4.43
C GLU A 30 4.15 13.75 -3.97
N ALA A 31 2.99 14.25 -3.54
CA ALA A 31 2.84 15.62 -3.08
C ALA A 31 3.58 15.90 -1.76
N GLY A 32 3.65 14.92 -0.86
CA GLY A 32 4.38 15.04 0.40
C GLY A 32 5.87 14.68 0.30
N LEU A 33 6.31 14.10 -0.82
CA LEU A 33 7.66 13.55 -0.98
C LEU A 33 8.79 14.59 -0.75
N PRO A 34 8.72 15.84 -1.25
CA PRO A 34 9.73 16.86 -0.94
C PRO A 34 9.87 17.11 0.57
N LYS A 35 8.73 17.14 1.28
CA LYS A 35 8.72 17.31 2.74
C LYS A 35 9.25 16.10 3.49
N VAL A 36 9.17 14.90 2.92
CA VAL A 36 9.83 13.71 3.50
C VAL A 36 11.35 13.90 3.48
N PHE A 37 11.92 14.42 2.39
CA PHE A 37 13.36 14.70 2.31
C PHE A 37 13.77 15.77 3.33
N GLU A 38 13.02 16.86 3.46
CA GLU A 38 13.27 17.91 4.48
C GLU A 38 13.18 17.36 5.90
N ALA A 39 12.17 16.54 6.20
CA ALA A 39 11.99 15.95 7.53
C ALA A 39 13.14 14.99 7.89
N LEU A 40 13.61 14.18 6.94
CA LEU A 40 14.72 13.25 7.17
C LEU A 40 16.08 13.96 7.30
N ASP A 41 16.26 15.09 6.62
CA ASP A 41 17.43 15.97 6.82
C ASP A 41 17.45 16.54 8.24
N ALA A 42 16.29 16.95 8.78
CA ALA A 42 16.16 17.40 10.16
C ALA A 42 16.43 16.29 11.21
N PHE A 43 16.33 15.01 10.83
CA PHE A 43 16.73 13.86 11.65
C PHE A 43 18.21 13.49 11.48
N ASP A 44 19.02 14.34 10.83
CA ASP A 44 20.46 14.11 10.57
C ASP A 44 20.74 12.84 9.76
N VAL A 45 19.77 12.44 8.91
CA VAL A 45 19.95 11.30 8.00
C VAL A 45 20.70 11.76 6.76
N SER A 46 21.84 11.13 6.49
CA SER A 46 22.67 11.45 5.31
C SER A 46 21.85 11.50 4.02
N THR A 47 21.99 12.59 3.27
CA THR A 47 21.30 12.81 1.99
C THR A 47 21.53 11.68 1.00
N HIS A 48 22.70 11.03 1.01
CA HIS A 48 22.98 9.87 0.16
C HIS A 48 22.11 8.66 0.51
N ILE A 49 21.90 8.42 1.81
CA ILE A 49 21.04 7.33 2.29
C ILE A 49 19.58 7.67 1.94
N THR A 50 19.15 8.90 2.24
CA THR A 50 17.77 9.34 1.99
C THR A 50 17.44 9.29 0.50
N ALA A 51 18.32 9.80 -0.37
CA ALA A 51 18.14 9.79 -1.82
C ALA A 51 18.03 8.37 -2.38
N PHE A 52 18.80 7.42 -1.87
CA PHE A 52 18.70 6.04 -2.33
C PHE A 52 17.48 5.32 -1.75
N VAL A 53 17.33 5.32 -0.43
CA VAL A 53 16.31 4.53 0.27
C VAL A 53 14.90 5.06 0.02
N VAL A 54 14.69 6.37 0.05
CA VAL A 54 13.37 6.96 -0.17
C VAL A 54 12.97 6.81 -1.63
N SER A 55 13.82 7.19 -2.58
CA SER A 55 13.48 7.09 -4.00
C SER A 55 13.31 5.64 -4.46
N PHE A 56 14.11 4.71 -3.94
CA PHE A 56 13.93 3.30 -4.23
C PHE A 56 12.70 2.73 -3.52
N GLY A 57 12.52 2.98 -2.22
CA GLY A 57 11.45 2.38 -1.42
C GLY A 57 10.05 2.93 -1.74
N TYR A 58 9.96 4.17 -2.22
CA TYR A 58 8.71 4.86 -2.52
C TYR A 58 7.76 4.05 -3.43
N PRO A 59 8.18 3.53 -4.60
CA PRO A 59 7.32 2.69 -5.44
C PRO A 59 7.07 1.28 -4.87
N PHE A 60 7.92 0.76 -3.98
CA PHE A 60 7.79 -0.60 -3.43
C PHE A 60 6.94 -0.68 -2.16
N ASN A 61 6.65 0.46 -1.51
CA ASN A 61 5.90 0.52 -0.26
C ASN A 61 4.41 0.86 -0.45
N LEU A 62 3.75 0.16 -1.38
CA LEU A 62 2.33 0.34 -1.73
C LEU A 62 1.39 -0.52 -0.86
N ASP A 63 1.79 -0.82 0.37
CA ASP A 63 1.08 -1.76 1.25
C ASP A 63 -0.30 -1.24 1.67
N GLY A 64 -0.43 0.08 1.85
CA GLY A 64 -1.73 0.73 2.10
C GLY A 64 -2.71 0.56 0.94
N GLY A 65 -2.22 0.65 -0.31
CA GLY A 65 -3.02 0.44 -1.51
C GLY A 65 -3.47 -1.02 -1.65
N ALA A 66 -2.58 -1.98 -1.38
CA ALA A 66 -2.91 -3.40 -1.41
C ALA A 66 -3.96 -3.76 -0.35
N LEU A 67 -3.86 -3.22 0.86
CA LEU A 67 -4.83 -3.43 1.93
C LEU A 67 -6.19 -2.80 1.58
N TYR A 68 -6.19 -1.55 1.09
CA TYR A 68 -7.41 -0.88 0.62
C TYR A 68 -8.13 -1.70 -0.46
N MET A 69 -7.40 -2.15 -1.48
CA MET A 69 -7.98 -2.97 -2.56
C MET A 69 -8.53 -4.28 -2.03
N THR A 70 -7.81 -4.97 -1.14
CA THR A 70 -8.30 -6.21 -0.51
C THR A 70 -9.64 -5.97 0.21
N MET A 71 -9.72 -4.90 1.02
CA MET A 71 -10.94 -4.56 1.75
C MET A 71 -12.09 -4.17 0.81
N ALA A 72 -11.81 -3.41 -0.25
CA ALA A 72 -12.81 -3.04 -1.26
C ALA A 72 -13.38 -4.28 -1.97
N VAL A 73 -12.52 -5.25 -2.31
CA VAL A 73 -12.94 -6.51 -2.94
C VAL A 73 -13.80 -7.35 -2.00
N VAL A 74 -13.41 -7.48 -0.73
CA VAL A 74 -14.21 -8.20 0.29
C VAL A 74 -15.56 -7.52 0.50
N PHE A 75 -15.59 -6.19 0.58
CA PHE A 75 -16.83 -5.41 0.69
C PHE A 75 -17.76 -5.65 -0.49
N CYS A 76 -17.26 -5.58 -1.73
CA CYS A 76 -18.04 -5.86 -2.93
C CYS A 76 -18.58 -7.30 -2.96
N ALA A 77 -17.76 -8.28 -2.56
CA ALA A 77 -18.20 -9.67 -2.48
C ALA A 77 -19.35 -9.86 -1.47
N GLN A 78 -19.23 -9.25 -0.29
CA GLN A 78 -20.28 -9.27 0.73
C GLN A 78 -21.56 -8.58 0.25
N ALA A 79 -21.44 -7.44 -0.45
CA ALA A 79 -22.58 -6.74 -1.04
C ALA A 79 -23.29 -7.57 -2.14
N ALA A 80 -22.56 -8.44 -2.83
CA ALA A 80 -23.09 -9.40 -3.81
C ALA A 80 -23.60 -10.71 -3.19
N GLY A 81 -23.60 -10.85 -1.86
CA GLY A 81 -24.03 -12.06 -1.15
C GLY A 81 -22.99 -13.20 -1.15
N VAL A 82 -21.77 -12.94 -1.64
CA VAL A 82 -20.67 -13.90 -1.64
C VAL A 82 -19.83 -13.71 -0.38
N HIS A 83 -19.89 -14.68 0.53
CA HIS A 83 -18.98 -14.72 1.67
C HIS A 83 -17.66 -15.40 1.32
N LYS A 84 -16.58 -14.69 1.65
CA LYS A 84 -15.20 -15.19 1.54
C LYS A 84 -14.70 -15.61 2.91
N SER A 85 -14.17 -16.82 3.00
CA SER A 85 -13.60 -17.34 4.24
C SER A 85 -12.31 -16.58 4.62
N VAL A 86 -11.89 -16.68 5.87
CA VAL A 86 -10.73 -15.92 6.39
C VAL A 86 -9.43 -16.31 5.67
N ASP A 87 -9.29 -17.59 5.33
CA ASP A 87 -8.18 -18.11 4.52
C ASP A 87 -8.17 -17.51 3.11
N GLU A 88 -9.31 -17.40 2.43
CA GLU A 88 -9.42 -16.71 1.14
C GLU A 88 -9.01 -15.24 1.28
N GLN A 89 -9.44 -14.56 2.34
CA GLN A 89 -9.08 -13.16 2.60
C GLN A 89 -7.57 -12.97 2.80
N ILE A 90 -6.91 -13.88 3.52
CA ILE A 90 -5.46 -13.87 3.72
C ILE A 90 -4.73 -14.11 2.39
N VAL A 91 -5.17 -15.09 1.59
CA VAL A 91 -4.58 -15.39 0.28
C VAL A 91 -4.73 -14.22 -0.68
N MET A 92 -5.90 -13.57 -0.71
CA MET A 92 -6.15 -12.37 -1.52
C MET A 92 -5.21 -11.23 -1.11
N LEU A 93 -5.05 -10.98 0.20
CA LEU A 93 -4.14 -9.97 0.72
C LEU A 93 -2.69 -10.25 0.33
N LEU A 94 -2.22 -11.49 0.52
CA LEU A 94 -0.86 -11.90 0.15
C LEU A 94 -0.61 -11.79 -1.35
N LEU A 95 -1.57 -12.20 -2.18
CA LEU A 95 -1.48 -12.09 -3.63
C LEU A 95 -1.38 -10.63 -4.07
N LEU A 96 -2.19 -9.75 -3.47
CA LEU A 96 -2.13 -8.31 -3.74
C LEU A 96 -0.82 -7.67 -3.26
N MET A 97 -0.30 -8.07 -2.10
CA MET A 97 0.99 -7.60 -1.60
C MET A 97 2.17 -8.05 -2.48
N VAL A 98 2.18 -9.32 -2.93
CA VAL A 98 3.21 -9.83 -3.84
C VAL A 98 3.11 -9.14 -5.20
N SER A 99 1.90 -8.98 -5.75
CA SER A 99 1.65 -8.29 -7.03
C SER A 99 2.08 -6.83 -6.99
N SER A 100 1.97 -6.18 -5.82
CA SER A 100 2.40 -4.81 -5.59
C SER A 100 3.93 -4.64 -5.54
N LYS A 101 4.68 -5.70 -5.23
CA LYS A 101 6.16 -5.67 -5.12
C LYS A 101 6.86 -6.35 -6.32
N GLY A 102 6.15 -7.20 -7.06
CA GLY A 102 6.70 -8.06 -8.12
C GLY A 102 6.81 -7.46 -9.51
N ILE A 103 6.23 -6.28 -9.77
CA ILE A 103 6.30 -5.61 -11.08
C ILE A 103 6.73 -4.17 -10.89
N ALA A 104 8.05 -3.94 -10.77
CA ALA A 104 8.68 -2.63 -10.57
C ALA A 104 8.47 -1.60 -11.72
N GLY A 105 7.52 -1.83 -12.63
CA GLY A 105 7.24 -0.95 -13.77
C GLY A 105 5.78 -0.83 -14.19
N VAL A 106 4.83 -1.52 -13.54
CA VAL A 106 3.43 -1.51 -13.98
C VAL A 106 2.53 -1.06 -12.83
N ARG A 107 2.20 0.25 -12.81
CA ARG A 107 1.15 0.82 -11.94
C ARG A 107 -0.24 0.16 -12.10
N SER A 108 -0.39 -0.75 -13.07
CA SER A 108 -1.59 -1.53 -13.38
C SER A 108 -1.71 -2.86 -12.61
N SER A 109 -0.68 -3.33 -11.90
CA SER A 109 -0.70 -4.70 -11.33
C SER A 109 -1.72 -4.87 -10.20
N THR A 110 -1.84 -3.89 -9.30
CA THR A 110 -2.76 -3.97 -8.14
C THR A 110 -4.21 -3.83 -8.56
N VAL A 111 -4.50 -2.96 -9.55
CA VAL A 111 -5.83 -2.83 -10.16
C VAL A 111 -6.17 -4.09 -10.96
N GLY A 112 -5.24 -4.61 -11.76
CA GLY A 112 -5.42 -5.85 -12.52
C GLY A 112 -5.69 -7.06 -11.63
N ALA A 113 -4.93 -7.21 -10.53
CA ALA A 113 -5.16 -8.26 -9.55
C ALA A 113 -6.52 -8.11 -8.83
N GLY A 114 -6.92 -6.88 -8.47
CA GLY A 114 -8.25 -6.61 -7.92
C GLY A 114 -9.38 -6.98 -8.87
N THR A 115 -9.26 -6.64 -10.16
CA THR A 115 -10.21 -7.04 -11.21
C THR A 115 -10.26 -8.55 -11.42
N MET A 116 -9.13 -9.25 -11.36
CA MET A 116 -9.09 -10.72 -11.46
C MET A 116 -9.82 -11.39 -10.30
N ILE A 117 -9.64 -10.89 -9.07
CA ILE A 117 -10.31 -11.44 -7.88
C ILE A 117 -11.82 -11.18 -7.94
N LEU A 118 -12.23 -9.97 -8.33
CA LEU A 118 -13.65 -9.64 -8.53
C LEU A 118 -14.28 -10.41 -9.69
N GLY A 119 -13.53 -10.58 -10.79
CA GLY A 119 -13.93 -11.42 -11.92
C GLY A 119 -14.16 -12.86 -11.49
N GLY A 120 -13.24 -13.43 -10.69
CA GLY A 120 -13.42 -14.74 -10.07
C GLY A 120 -14.64 -14.84 -9.15
N CYS A 121 -14.99 -13.76 -8.44
CA CYS A 121 -16.23 -13.68 -7.68
C CYS A 121 -17.47 -13.67 -8.59
N SER A 122 -17.50 -12.86 -9.65
CA SER A 122 -18.60 -12.84 -10.64
C SER A 122 -18.80 -14.21 -11.32
N TYR A 123 -17.70 -14.90 -11.63
CA TYR A 123 -17.70 -16.28 -12.16
C TYR A 123 -18.36 -17.29 -11.20
N SER A 124 -18.25 -17.06 -9.89
CA SER A 124 -18.90 -17.88 -8.87
C SER A 124 -20.40 -17.58 -8.71
N ILE A 125 -20.89 -16.43 -9.17
CA ILE A 125 -22.32 -16.05 -9.08
C ILE A 125 -23.10 -16.59 -10.30
N ASP A 126 -22.46 -16.71 -11.46
CA ASP A 126 -23.07 -17.15 -12.73
C ASP A 126 -22.85 -18.64 -13.09
N GLY A 127 -22.09 -19.39 -12.26
CA GLY A 127 -21.96 -20.84 -12.38
C GLY A 127 -21.29 -21.36 -13.66
N ARG A 128 -20.65 -20.51 -14.47
CA ARG A 128 -19.91 -20.93 -15.67
C ARG A 128 -18.45 -20.64 -15.50
N MET A 129 -17.63 -21.65 -15.23
CA MET A 129 -16.17 -21.57 -15.18
C MET A 129 -15.58 -21.48 -16.61
N TYR A 130 -14.92 -20.37 -16.94
CA TYR A 130 -14.03 -20.21 -18.12
C TYR A 130 -12.89 -19.27 -17.76
#